data_AF-A0A3B3RIF5-F1
#
_entry.id   AF-A0A3B3RIF5-F1
#
_cell.length_a   1.000
_cell.length_b   1.000
_cell.length_c   1.000
_cell.angle_alpha   90.00
_cell.angle_beta   90.00
_cell.angle_gamma   90.00
#
_symmetry.space_group_name_H-M   'P 1'
#
loop_
_entity.id
_entity.type
_entity.pdbx_description
1 polymer ?
#
loop_
_entity_poly.entity_id
_entity_poly.type
_entity_poly.pdbx_seq_one_letter_code
_entity_poly.pdbx_strand_id
1 'polypeptide(L)'
;KTTKYVELIIVADNREVPQRFYRVLNIRVALVGLEVWSDADRCSVTQDPFTTLHEFLDWRKLKLLPQRPHDNAQLGTTIGMAPIMSMCTAEQSGGVVMDHSENPLGAAVTLAHELGHNFGMNHDTPERGCGCRMTVDRGGCIMTPSTGIKKYHLVFYAQRKKAHKRIGTS
;
A
#
# COMPACT_ATOMS: atom_id res chain seq x y z
N LYS A 1 -23.87 -4.19 9.94
CA LYS A 1 -22.59 -4.34 9.21
C LYS A 1 -21.49 -3.88 10.14
N THR A 2 -20.52 -4.74 10.45
CA THR A 2 -19.37 -4.38 11.30
C THR A 2 -18.32 -3.65 10.46
N THR A 3 -17.84 -2.51 10.95
CA THR A 3 -16.71 -1.80 10.37
C THR A 3 -15.43 -2.56 10.72
N LYS A 4 -14.50 -2.68 9.77
CA LYS A 4 -13.18 -3.28 9.97
C LYS A 4 -12.12 -2.18 10.01
N TYR A 5 -11.18 -2.31 10.95
CA TYR A 5 -10.04 -1.42 11.10
C TYR A 5 -8.78 -2.15 10.66
N VAL A 6 -7.81 -1.40 10.13
CA VAL A 6 -6.45 -1.90 9.86
C VAL A 6 -5.48 -0.97 10.55
N GLU A 7 -4.67 -1.53 11.44
CA GLU A 7 -3.56 -0.86 12.09
C GLU A 7 -2.36 -0.81 11.14
N LEU A 8 -2.14 0.35 10.54
CA LEU A 8 -1.10 0.58 9.56
C LEU A 8 0.11 1.27 10.20
N ILE A 9 1.30 0.77 9.89
CA ILE A 9 2.56 1.48 10.08
C ILE A 9 3.10 1.93 8.72
N ILE A 10 3.48 3.20 8.61
CA ILE A 10 4.27 3.68 7.46
C ILE A 10 5.72 3.79 7.90
N VAL A 11 6.62 3.29 7.05
CA VAL A 11 8.06 3.39 7.21
C VAL A 11 8.59 4.29 6.10
N ALA A 12 9.36 5.31 6.46
CA ALA A 12 10.06 6.16 5.52
C ALA A 12 11.55 5.79 5.52
N ASP A 13 12.12 5.56 4.33
CA ASP A 13 13.55 5.33 4.16
C ASP A 13 14.35 6.63 4.43
N ASN A 14 15.68 6.57 4.38
CA ASN A 14 16.53 7.72 4.68
C ASN A 14 16.54 8.81 3.56
N ARG A 15 15.63 8.72 2.58
CA ARG A 15 15.49 9.73 1.52
C ARG A 15 14.36 10.67 1.93
N GLU A 16 14.43 11.94 1.56
CA GLU A 16 13.46 12.95 2.02
C GLU A 16 12.02 12.57 1.63
N VAL A 17 11.18 12.19 2.61
CA VAL A 17 9.75 11.93 2.41
C VAL A 17 8.91 13.05 3.04
N PRO A 18 8.08 13.77 2.25
CA PRO A 18 7.12 14.73 2.79
C PRO A 18 6.03 14.04 3.62
N GLN A 19 5.89 14.43 4.89
CA GLN A 19 4.88 13.91 5.84
C GLN A 19 3.45 14.40 5.51
N ARG A 20 2.81 13.96 4.43
CA ARG A 20 1.39 14.32 4.14
C ARG A 20 0.64 13.23 3.38
N PHE A 21 0.05 12.26 4.07
CA PHE A 21 -0.87 11.29 3.45
C PHE A 21 -2.22 11.27 4.17
N TYR A 22 -3.23 10.58 3.59
CA TYR A 22 -4.53 10.16 4.15
C TYR A 22 -5.81 10.93 3.75
N ARG A 23 -6.56 10.34 2.81
CA ARG A 23 -7.98 9.92 2.98
C ARG A 23 -8.41 8.95 1.87
N VAL A 24 -9.47 8.20 2.14
CA VAL A 24 -10.39 7.45 1.22
C VAL A 24 -10.13 5.94 1.04
N LEU A 25 -10.83 5.09 1.83
CA LEU A 25 -11.44 3.80 1.44
C LEU A 25 -12.59 3.46 2.43
N ASN A 26 -13.54 2.60 2.07
CA ASN A 26 -14.65 2.13 2.95
C ASN A 26 -14.17 1.05 3.95
N ILE A 27 -12.91 1.17 4.37
CA ILE A 27 -12.17 0.47 5.42
C ILE A 27 -11.48 1.60 6.18
N ARG A 28 -11.58 1.60 7.51
CA ARG A 28 -10.89 2.63 8.30
C ARG A 28 -9.45 2.18 8.53
N VAL A 29 -8.55 2.71 7.72
CA VAL A 29 -7.11 2.58 7.98
C VAL A 29 -6.77 3.55 9.11
N ALA A 30 -6.28 3.02 10.22
CA ALA A 30 -5.77 3.80 11.32
C ALA A 30 -4.24 3.79 11.24
N LEU A 31 -3.63 4.96 11.09
CA LEU A 31 -2.19 5.08 11.26
C LEU A 31 -1.89 4.91 12.75
N VAL A 32 -1.23 3.82 13.12
CA VAL A 32 -0.85 3.53 14.52
C VAL A 32 0.64 3.77 14.78
N GLY A 33 1.44 3.94 13.71
CA GLY A 33 2.86 4.24 13.84
C GLY A 33 3.45 4.83 12.57
N LEU A 34 4.41 5.73 12.76
CA LEU A 34 5.32 6.20 11.73
C LEU A 34 6.74 5.86 12.20
N GLU A 35 7.51 5.19 11.34
CA GLU A 35 8.92 4.94 11.58
C GLU A 35 9.75 5.64 10.50
N VAL A 36 10.77 6.39 10.92
CA VAL A 36 11.65 7.13 10.02
C VAL A 36 13.07 6.63 10.25
N TRP A 37 13.71 6.16 9.18
CA TRP A 37 15.08 5.68 9.22
C TRP A 37 16.07 6.83 8.98
N SER A 38 16.20 7.74 9.95
CA SER A 38 17.01 8.97 9.83
C SER A 38 18.52 8.75 9.71
N ASP A 39 19.02 7.64 10.23
CA ASP A 39 20.46 7.39 10.31
C ASP A 39 20.92 6.54 9.14
N ALA A 40 20.22 5.42 8.89
CA ALA A 40 20.48 4.48 7.83
C ALA A 40 19.26 3.57 7.62
N ASP A 41 19.12 3.06 6.39
CA ASP A 41 18.10 2.07 6.07
C ASP A 41 18.29 0.80 6.91
N ARG A 42 17.18 0.24 7.42
CA ARG A 42 17.20 -0.95 8.30
C ARG A 42 17.10 -2.27 7.54
N CYS A 43 16.88 -2.21 6.24
CA CYS A 43 16.92 -3.32 5.29
C CYS A 43 17.53 -2.82 3.95
N SER A 44 17.85 -3.74 3.04
CA SER A 44 18.39 -3.36 1.74
C SER A 44 17.30 -2.73 0.85
N VAL A 45 17.47 -1.46 0.48
CA VAL A 45 16.57 -0.74 -0.44
C VAL A 45 17.27 -0.54 -1.78
N THR A 46 16.81 -1.25 -2.81
CA THR A 46 17.45 -1.28 -4.13
C THR A 46 16.49 -0.80 -5.23
N GLN A 47 16.98 -0.71 -6.48
CA GLN A 47 16.12 -0.45 -7.64
C GLN A 47 15.29 -1.67 -8.06
N ASP A 48 15.59 -2.87 -7.53
CA ASP A 48 14.75 -4.04 -7.74
C ASP A 48 13.64 -4.06 -6.66
N PRO A 49 12.36 -3.88 -7.06
CA PRO A 49 11.25 -3.88 -6.10
C PRO A 49 11.02 -5.24 -5.46
N PHE A 50 11.39 -6.36 -6.11
CA PHE A 50 11.23 -7.69 -5.54
C PHE A 50 12.18 -7.90 -4.37
N THR A 51 13.47 -7.59 -4.57
CA THR A 51 14.47 -7.63 -3.51
C THR A 51 14.07 -6.71 -2.35
N THR A 52 13.71 -5.45 -2.65
CA THR A 52 13.35 -4.48 -1.60
C THR A 52 12.13 -4.92 -0.80
N LEU A 53 11.08 -5.43 -1.47
CA LEU A 53 9.89 -5.94 -0.81
C LEU A 53 10.21 -7.13 0.09
N HIS A 54 11.03 -8.07 -0.40
CA HIS A 54 11.41 -9.26 0.37
C HIS A 54 12.16 -8.87 1.65
N GLU A 55 13.19 -8.03 1.53
CA GLU A 55 14.01 -7.55 2.63
C GLU A 55 13.19 -6.74 3.65
N PHE A 56 12.27 -5.90 3.17
CA PHE A 56 11.37 -5.14 4.04
C PHE A 56 10.42 -6.03 4.82
N LEU A 57 9.82 -7.04 4.18
CA LEU A 57 8.90 -7.97 4.84
C LEU A 57 9.60 -8.85 5.88
N ASP A 58 10.83 -9.28 5.59
CA ASP A 58 11.66 -10.01 6.56
C ASP A 58 12.04 -9.14 7.75
N TRP A 59 12.44 -7.89 7.51
CA TRP A 59 12.68 -6.91 8.58
C TRP A 59 11.41 -6.66 9.41
N ARG A 60 10.26 -6.47 8.76
CA ARG A 60 8.97 -6.28 9.44
C ARG A 60 8.69 -7.45 10.38
N LYS A 61 8.82 -8.68 9.89
CA LYS A 61 8.57 -9.91 10.67
C LYS A 61 9.55 -10.05 11.84
N LEU A 62 10.84 -9.85 11.59
CA LEU A 62 11.89 -10.17 12.56
C LEU A 62 12.17 -9.04 13.57
N LYS A 63 11.90 -7.78 13.19
CA LYS A 63 12.27 -6.60 13.98
C LYS A 63 11.06 -5.78 14.38
N LEU A 64 10.20 -5.38 13.44
CA LEU A 64 9.11 -4.45 13.73
C LEU A 64 7.97 -5.11 14.51
N LEU A 65 7.46 -6.25 14.02
CA LEU A 65 6.28 -6.93 14.56
C LEU A 65 6.47 -7.37 16.04
N PRO A 66 7.65 -7.86 16.48
CA PRO A 66 7.88 -8.15 17.90
C PRO A 66 7.90 -6.91 18.80
N GLN A 67 8.23 -5.74 18.26
CA GLN A 67 8.35 -4.49 19.03
C GLN A 67 7.03 -3.70 19.06
N ARG A 68 6.30 -3.71 17.94
CA ARG A 68 5.08 -2.93 17.74
C ARG A 68 4.05 -3.78 16.99
N PRO A 69 2.99 -4.26 17.66
CA PRO A 69 1.88 -4.92 17.01
C PRO A 69 1.23 -4.00 15.95
N HIS A 70 0.96 -4.55 14.78
CA HIS A 70 0.29 -3.87 13.66
C HIS A 70 -0.23 -4.90 12.65
N ASP A 71 -1.28 -4.54 11.91
CA ASP A 71 -1.87 -5.41 10.89
C ASP A 71 -1.06 -5.40 9.59
N ASN A 72 -0.53 -4.24 9.20
CA ASN A 72 0.14 -4.03 7.92
C ASN A 72 1.23 -2.95 8.03
N ALA A 73 2.32 -3.09 7.27
CA ALA A 73 3.36 -2.06 7.18
C ALA A 73 3.71 -1.71 5.73
N GLN A 74 3.93 -0.43 5.44
CA GLN A 74 4.21 0.06 4.08
C GLN A 74 5.47 0.91 4.08
N LEU A 75 6.45 0.57 3.24
CA LEU A 75 7.71 1.30 3.09
C LEU A 75 7.62 2.27 1.91
N GLY A 76 7.86 3.56 2.13
CA GLY A 76 8.00 4.54 1.05
C GLY A 76 9.29 4.30 0.26
N THR A 77 9.19 4.14 -1.06
CA THR A 77 10.32 3.96 -1.99
C THR A 77 10.03 4.62 -3.35
N THR A 78 10.87 4.37 -4.35
CA THR A 78 10.66 4.82 -5.74
C THR A 78 9.90 3.81 -6.61
N ILE A 79 9.46 2.65 -6.07
CA ILE A 79 8.71 1.62 -6.81
C ILE A 79 7.59 1.02 -5.93
N GLY A 80 6.43 0.71 -6.54
CA GLY A 80 5.25 0.17 -5.87
C GLY A 80 5.15 -1.34 -6.06
N MET A 81 5.00 -2.10 -4.97
CA MET A 81 4.75 -3.54 -5.01
C MET A 81 4.22 -4.07 -3.68
N ALA A 82 3.23 -4.95 -3.74
CA ALA A 82 2.69 -5.64 -2.57
C ALA A 82 2.23 -7.08 -2.86
N PRO A 83 2.36 -8.02 -1.91
CA PRO A 83 1.81 -9.36 -2.05
C PRO A 83 0.29 -9.36 -2.06
N ILE A 84 -0.31 -10.22 -2.89
CA ILE A 84 -1.77 -10.37 -2.96
C ILE A 84 -2.28 -11.25 -1.81
N MET A 85 -3.39 -10.86 -1.19
CA MET A 85 -4.10 -11.65 -0.15
C MET A 85 -3.26 -11.92 1.12
N SER A 86 -2.38 -10.99 1.46
CA SER A 86 -1.47 -11.11 2.59
C SER A 86 -1.88 -10.30 3.82
N MET A 87 -3.05 -9.65 3.82
CA MET A 87 -3.49 -8.85 4.97
C MET A 87 -3.51 -9.69 6.26
N CYS A 88 -2.94 -9.13 7.34
CA CYS A 88 -2.76 -9.75 8.67
C CYS A 88 -1.85 -10.99 8.72
N THR A 89 -1.11 -11.36 7.66
CA THR A 89 -0.09 -12.40 7.77
C THR A 89 1.20 -11.85 8.40
N ALA A 90 1.89 -12.68 9.18
CA ALA A 90 3.16 -12.27 9.80
C ALA A 90 4.24 -12.02 8.73
N GLU A 91 4.27 -12.86 7.70
CA GLU A 91 5.30 -12.88 6.66
C GLU A 91 5.11 -11.81 5.59
N GLN A 92 3.86 -11.53 5.17
CA GLN A 92 3.62 -10.87 3.88
C GLN A 92 2.70 -9.64 3.97
N SER A 93 2.23 -9.27 5.17
CA SER A 93 1.33 -8.12 5.32
C SER A 93 2.05 -6.78 5.28
N GLY A 94 2.41 -6.39 4.06
CA GLY A 94 2.98 -5.09 3.78
C GLY A 94 3.21 -4.87 2.29
N GLY A 95 3.89 -3.78 1.99
CA GLY A 95 4.24 -3.40 0.63
C GLY A 95 5.30 -2.31 0.60
N VAL A 96 5.82 -2.06 -0.59
CA VAL A 96 6.66 -0.90 -0.90
C VAL A 96 5.83 0.05 -1.76
N VAL A 97 5.87 1.34 -1.47
CA VAL A 97 4.99 2.35 -2.06
C VAL A 97 5.83 3.35 -2.81
N MET A 98 5.56 3.50 -4.10
CA MET A 98 6.21 4.51 -4.95
C MET A 98 5.71 5.92 -4.66
N ASP A 99 6.62 6.82 -4.29
CA ASP A 99 6.43 8.26 -4.43
C ASP A 99 6.98 8.74 -5.78
N HIS A 100 6.08 9.11 -6.68
CA HIS A 100 6.40 9.47 -8.08
C HIS A 100 5.80 10.81 -8.50
N SER A 101 5.29 11.56 -7.53
CA SER A 101 4.52 12.76 -7.78
C SER A 101 4.91 13.83 -6.77
N GLU A 102 5.21 15.03 -7.23
CA GLU A 102 5.36 16.21 -6.36
C GLU A 102 4.09 16.46 -5.53
N ASN A 103 2.95 15.96 -6.01
CA ASN A 103 1.71 15.96 -5.25
C ASN A 103 1.65 14.70 -4.35
N PRO A 104 1.52 14.86 -3.02
CA PRO A 104 1.40 13.74 -2.07
C PRO A 104 0.22 12.80 -2.36
N LEU A 105 -0.75 13.24 -3.15
CA LEU A 105 -1.84 12.38 -3.61
C LEU A 105 -1.35 11.19 -4.45
N GLY A 106 -0.23 11.30 -5.17
CA GLY A 106 0.32 10.20 -5.97
C GLY A 106 0.71 9.01 -5.09
N ALA A 107 1.53 9.25 -4.06
CA ALA A 107 1.90 8.21 -3.10
C ALA A 107 0.70 7.69 -2.28
N ALA A 108 -0.31 8.53 -1.98
CA ALA A 108 -1.54 8.04 -1.33
C ALA A 108 -2.32 7.04 -2.20
N VAL A 109 -2.36 7.26 -3.52
CA VAL A 109 -3.01 6.34 -4.46
C VAL A 109 -2.22 5.05 -4.58
N THR A 110 -0.89 5.13 -4.69
CA THR A 110 -0.04 3.94 -4.69
C THR A 110 -0.23 3.13 -3.41
N LEU A 111 -0.22 3.78 -2.25
CA LEU A 111 -0.48 3.12 -0.96
C LEU A 111 -1.84 2.40 -0.97
N ALA A 112 -2.89 3.04 -1.49
CA ALA A 112 -4.21 2.42 -1.60
C ALA A 112 -4.23 1.23 -2.58
N HIS A 113 -3.47 1.30 -3.67
CA HIS A 113 -3.29 0.22 -4.64
C HIS A 113 -2.60 -1.00 -3.99
N GLU A 114 -1.48 -0.75 -3.32
CA GLU A 114 -0.70 -1.80 -2.65
C GLU A 114 -1.47 -2.45 -1.49
N LEU A 115 -2.18 -1.66 -0.69
CA LEU A 115 -3.12 -2.18 0.30
C LEU A 115 -4.24 -3.01 -0.36
N GLY A 116 -4.73 -2.59 -1.52
CA GLY A 116 -5.67 -3.35 -2.34
C GLY A 116 -5.18 -4.77 -2.64
N HIS A 117 -3.93 -4.90 -3.10
CA HIS A 117 -3.27 -6.20 -3.27
C HIS A 117 -3.26 -7.00 -1.97
N ASN A 118 -2.82 -6.41 -0.85
CA ASN A 118 -2.83 -7.11 0.45
C ASN A 118 -4.22 -7.62 0.85
N PHE A 119 -5.29 -6.89 0.52
CA PHE A 119 -6.69 -7.33 0.72
C PHE A 119 -7.17 -8.40 -0.29
N GLY A 120 -6.36 -8.77 -1.27
CA GLY A 120 -6.67 -9.77 -2.28
C GLY A 120 -7.27 -9.20 -3.57
N MET A 121 -7.22 -7.88 -3.76
CA MET A 121 -7.61 -7.27 -5.03
C MET A 121 -6.55 -7.60 -6.08
N ASN A 122 -6.99 -7.74 -7.31
CA ASN A 122 -6.11 -7.89 -8.46
C ASN A 122 -6.32 -6.69 -9.37
N HIS A 123 -5.45 -6.53 -10.36
CA HIS A 123 -5.62 -5.47 -11.33
C HIS A 123 -6.97 -5.54 -12.07
N ASP A 124 -7.53 -4.37 -12.34
CA ASP A 124 -8.68 -4.19 -13.22
C ASP A 124 -8.19 -4.33 -14.68
N THR A 125 -8.44 -5.48 -15.30
CA THR A 125 -8.10 -5.72 -16.71
C THR A 125 -9.32 -6.18 -17.51
N PRO A 126 -9.36 -5.89 -18.83
CA PRO A 126 -10.44 -6.35 -19.70
C PRO A 126 -10.62 -7.87 -19.69
N GLU A 127 -9.53 -8.63 -19.61
CA GLU A 127 -9.53 -10.11 -19.60
C GLU A 127 -10.23 -10.67 -18.36
N ARG A 128 -10.22 -9.94 -17.24
CA ARG A 128 -10.92 -10.30 -16.00
C ARG A 128 -12.38 -9.84 -15.96
N GLY A 129 -12.86 -9.27 -17.07
CA GLY A 129 -14.18 -8.65 -17.17
C GLY A 129 -14.36 -7.47 -16.20
N CYS A 130 -13.25 -6.88 -15.74
CA CYS A 130 -13.27 -5.71 -14.86
C CYS A 130 -13.12 -4.46 -15.72
N GLY A 131 -14.24 -3.78 -15.97
CA GLY A 131 -14.24 -2.46 -16.61
C GLY A 131 -14.16 -1.36 -15.56
N CYS A 132 -13.09 -0.56 -15.59
CA CYS A 132 -13.12 0.72 -14.87
C CYS A 132 -14.08 1.65 -15.61
N ARG A 133 -15.22 1.96 -14.97
CA ARG A 133 -16.23 2.89 -15.53
C ARG A 133 -15.80 4.35 -15.46
N MET A 134 -14.72 4.65 -14.74
CA MET A 134 -14.14 5.98 -14.64
C MET A 134 -13.08 6.17 -15.72
N THR A 135 -13.14 7.30 -16.38
CA THR A 135 -12.15 7.71 -17.37
C THR A 135 -10.88 8.20 -16.66
N VAL A 136 -9.74 8.12 -17.34
CA VAL A 136 -8.41 8.48 -16.77
C VAL A 136 -8.37 9.94 -16.34
N ASP A 137 -9.04 10.83 -17.07
CA ASP A 137 -9.18 12.27 -16.75
C ASP A 137 -9.99 12.52 -15.47
N ARG A 138 -10.80 11.56 -15.03
CA ARG A 138 -11.58 11.60 -13.79
C ARG A 138 -10.94 10.79 -12.66
N GLY A 139 -9.67 10.41 -12.81
CA GLY A 139 -8.90 9.66 -11.84
C GLY A 139 -8.87 8.16 -12.07
N GLY A 140 -9.79 7.57 -12.84
CA GLY A 140 -9.78 6.12 -13.06
C GLY A 140 -10.01 5.28 -11.78
N CYS A 141 -9.58 4.03 -11.80
CA CYS A 141 -9.78 3.07 -10.70
C CYS A 141 -8.46 2.72 -10.03
N ILE A 142 -8.48 2.55 -8.71
CA ILE A 142 -7.27 2.31 -7.89
C ILE A 142 -6.49 1.11 -8.42
N MET A 143 -7.16 0.00 -8.75
CA MET A 143 -6.51 -1.24 -9.16
C MET A 143 -6.22 -1.30 -10.67
N THR A 144 -6.33 -0.20 -11.41
CA THR A 144 -5.88 -0.18 -12.80
C THR A 144 -4.36 -0.44 -12.82
N PRO A 145 -3.82 -1.32 -13.70
CA PRO A 145 -2.38 -1.49 -13.82
C PRO A 145 -1.71 -0.14 -14.12
N SER A 146 -0.64 0.17 -13.39
CA SER A 146 0.15 1.37 -13.64
C SER A 146 0.84 1.27 -15.00
N THR A 147 0.32 1.96 -16.02
CA THR A 147 0.98 2.12 -17.33
C THR A 147 1.99 3.28 -17.34
N GLY A 148 2.51 3.71 -16.18
CA GLY A 148 3.44 4.84 -16.08
C GLY A 148 2.77 6.21 -16.23
N ILE A 149 1.49 6.35 -15.87
CA ILE A 149 0.73 7.59 -16.07
C ILE A 149 1.11 8.64 -15.02
N LYS A 150 1.81 9.69 -15.46
CA LYS A 150 2.27 10.85 -14.66
C LYS A 150 1.20 11.89 -14.31
N LYS A 151 -0.10 11.55 -14.31
CA LYS A 151 -1.18 12.53 -14.05
C LYS A 151 -2.30 11.90 -13.22
N TYR A 152 -2.30 12.16 -11.92
CA TYR A 152 -3.37 11.80 -11.00
C TYR A 152 -4.30 13.00 -10.84
N HIS A 153 -5.41 13.04 -11.57
CA HIS A 153 -6.54 13.91 -11.23
C HIS A 153 -7.52 13.16 -10.34
N LEU A 154 -8.12 13.91 -9.42
CA LEU A 154 -8.80 13.42 -8.24
C LEU A 154 -10.01 12.54 -8.55
N VAL A 155 -10.22 11.55 -7.66
CA VAL A 155 -11.40 10.71 -7.45
C VAL A 155 -11.25 9.28 -7.97
N PHE A 156 -10.73 8.40 -7.10
CA PHE A 156 -10.62 6.98 -7.36
C PHE A 156 -11.74 6.19 -6.67
N TYR A 157 -12.30 5.21 -7.39
CA TYR A 157 -13.28 4.27 -6.85
C TYR A 157 -12.66 2.86 -6.78
N ALA A 158 -12.71 2.24 -5.59
CA ALA A 158 -12.35 0.83 -5.43
C ALA A 158 -13.51 -0.06 -5.88
N GLN A 159 -13.30 -0.90 -6.90
CA GLN A 159 -14.28 -1.94 -7.25
C GLN A 159 -14.15 -3.13 -6.30
N ARG A 160 -15.24 -3.44 -5.60
CA ARG A 160 -15.28 -4.50 -4.58
C ARG A 160 -15.49 -5.87 -5.25
N LYS A 161 -14.47 -6.72 -5.31
CA LYS A 161 -14.65 -8.19 -5.38
C LYS A 161 -14.27 -8.80 -4.03
N LYS A 162 -15.04 -9.80 -3.59
CA LYS A 162 -15.05 -10.34 -2.21
C LYS A 162 -13.65 -10.65 -1.69
N ALA A 163 -13.12 -9.81 -0.80
CA ALA A 163 -12.00 -10.18 0.08
C ALA A 163 -12.52 -11.18 1.13
N HIS A 164 -12.21 -12.47 0.95
CA HIS A 164 -12.48 -13.51 1.94
C HIS A 164 -11.22 -13.79 2.76
N LYS A 165 -10.95 -12.97 3.77
CA LYS A 165 -10.17 -13.39 4.96
C LYS A 165 -10.48 -12.47 6.14
N ARG A 166 -10.50 -13.04 7.35
CA ARG A 166 -10.80 -12.32 8.60
C ARG A 166 -9.78 -11.19 8.79
N ILE A 167 -10.20 -9.96 8.55
CA ILE A 167 -9.56 -8.78 9.15
C ILE A 167 -9.75 -8.94 10.65
N GLY A 168 -8.64 -8.91 11.40
CA GLY A 168 -8.59 -9.04 12.86
C GLY A 168 -9.74 -8.26 13.50
N THR A 169 -10.54 -8.96 14.30
CA THR A 169 -11.46 -8.30 15.21
C THR A 169 -10.66 -8.00 16.46
N SER A 170 -10.35 -6.71 16.67
CA SER A 170 -10.26 -6.23 18.05
C SER A 170 -11.57 -6.45 18.78
#